data_AF-A0A4P9JDJ9-F1
#
_entry.id   AF-A0A4P9JDJ9-F1
#
_cell.length_a   1.000
_cell.length_b   1.000
_cell.length_c   1.000
_cell.angle_alpha   90.00
_cell.angle_beta   90.00
_cell.angle_gamma   90.00
#
_symmetry.space_group_name_H-M   'P 1'
#
loop_
_entity.id
_entity.type
_entity.pdbx_description
1 polymer ?
#
loop_
_entity_poly.entity_id
_entity_poly.type
_entity_poly.pdbx_seq_one_letter_code
_entity_poly.pdbx_strand_id
1 'polypeptide(L)'
;MRTERTGGDAHGHEGWGAGAGTIERVEYRCPCGDGEIIEEHDNVPGFREHDVRLDCDRCRVEWRFVDGRDVRNWGLEPVVGRVTV
;
A
#
# COMPACT_ATOMS: atom_id res chain seq x y z
N MET A 1 1.60 9.54 8.63
CA MET A 1 1.30 10.44 7.51
C MET A 1 0.73 9.64 6.35
N ARG A 2 -0.19 10.21 5.57
CA ARG A 2 -0.61 9.65 4.28
C ARG A 2 -0.06 10.55 3.17
N THR A 3 0.29 9.97 2.02
CA THR A 3 0.81 10.73 0.89
C THR A 3 -0.27 10.97 -0.16
N GLU A 4 0.02 11.86 -1.10
CA GLU A 4 -0.87 12.22 -2.19
C GLU A 4 -1.09 11.04 -3.14
N ARG A 5 -2.35 10.79 -3.53
CA ARG A 5 -2.68 9.83 -4.58
C ARG A 5 -2.27 10.39 -5.93
N THR A 6 -1.52 9.63 -6.71
CA THR A 6 -1.06 10.00 -8.05
C THR A 6 -1.82 9.30 -9.16
N GLY A 7 -2.42 8.14 -8.87
CA GLY A 7 -3.08 7.34 -9.91
C GLY A 7 -3.77 6.09 -9.38
N GLY A 8 -3.86 5.11 -10.25
CA GLY A 8 -4.45 3.80 -9.97
C GLY A 8 -5.39 3.32 -11.07
N ASP A 9 -5.58 2.01 -11.08
CA ASP A 9 -6.43 1.27 -12.02
C ASP A 9 -7.14 0.12 -11.31
N ALA A 10 -8.14 -0.43 -11.97
CA ALA A 10 -8.80 -1.64 -11.51
C ALA A 10 -9.22 -2.48 -12.71
N HIS A 11 -9.05 -3.79 -12.61
CA HIS A 11 -9.46 -4.72 -13.65
C HIS A 11 -10.27 -5.88 -13.05
N GLY A 12 -11.22 -6.38 -13.85
CA GLY A 12 -12.03 -7.53 -13.47
C GLY A 12 -11.22 -8.81 -13.49
N HIS A 13 -11.56 -9.73 -12.59
CA HIS A 13 -11.01 -11.08 -12.53
C HIS A 13 -12.16 -12.07 -12.37
N GLU A 14 -12.21 -13.10 -13.22
CA GLU A 14 -13.34 -14.06 -13.26
C GLU A 14 -13.43 -14.92 -11.99
N GLY A 15 -12.33 -15.02 -11.25
CA GLY A 15 -12.22 -15.78 -10.02
C GLY A 15 -12.02 -17.28 -10.26
N TRP A 16 -11.63 -17.98 -9.20
CA TRP A 16 -11.28 -19.40 -9.25
C TRP A 16 -12.44 -20.29 -8.78
N GLY A 17 -13.65 -20.00 -9.28
CA GLY A 17 -14.88 -20.76 -8.95
C GLY A 17 -15.70 -20.24 -7.76
N ALA A 18 -15.20 -19.24 -7.03
CA ALA A 18 -15.95 -18.56 -5.95
C ALA A 18 -16.74 -17.32 -6.41
N GLY A 19 -16.61 -16.96 -7.69
CA GLY A 19 -17.25 -15.79 -8.30
C GLY A 19 -16.23 -14.74 -8.74
N ALA A 20 -16.69 -13.83 -9.61
CA ALA A 20 -15.87 -12.74 -10.12
C ALA A 20 -15.61 -11.65 -9.05
N GLY A 21 -14.50 -10.94 -9.22
CA GLY A 21 -14.15 -9.78 -8.41
C GLY A 21 -13.26 -8.82 -9.19
N THR A 22 -12.51 -7.98 -8.48
CA THR A 22 -11.62 -6.98 -9.07
C THR A 22 -10.29 -6.96 -8.36
N ILE A 23 -9.22 -6.79 -9.12
CA ILE A 23 -7.93 -6.38 -8.57
C ILE A 23 -7.85 -4.86 -8.76
N GLU A 24 -7.71 -4.12 -7.65
CA GLU A 24 -7.55 -2.67 -7.64
C GLU A 24 -6.12 -2.34 -7.23
N ARG A 25 -5.46 -1.48 -8.01
CA ARG A 25 -4.15 -0.91 -7.69
C ARG A 25 -4.30 0.60 -7.54
N VAL A 26 -3.82 1.14 -6.43
CA VAL A 26 -3.82 2.58 -6.16
C VAL A 26 -2.40 3.05 -5.92
N GLU A 27 -2.03 4.12 -6.62
CA GLU A 27 -0.66 4.65 -6.62
C GLU A 27 -0.63 5.97 -5.86
N TYR A 28 0.39 6.12 -5.02
CA TYR A 28 0.62 7.30 -4.22
C TYR A 28 2.06 7.77 -4.35
N ARG A 29 2.25 9.07 -4.21
CA ARG A 29 3.57 9.68 -4.22
C ARG A 29 4.38 9.20 -3.02
N CYS A 30 5.64 8.82 -3.23
CA CYS A 30 6.58 8.58 -2.12
C CYS A 30 6.83 9.87 -1.33
N PRO A 31 7.07 9.82 0.01
CA PRO A 31 7.35 11.00 0.81
C PRO A 31 8.49 11.88 0.28
N CYS A 32 9.50 11.27 -0.36
CA CYS A 32 10.62 12.01 -0.93
C CYS A 32 10.39 12.52 -2.36
N GLY A 33 9.30 12.11 -3.03
CA GLY A 33 8.96 12.51 -4.39
C GLY A 33 9.59 11.69 -5.52
N ASP A 34 10.61 10.86 -5.25
CA ASP A 34 11.39 10.11 -6.26
C ASP A 34 10.96 8.63 -6.42
N GLY A 35 9.78 8.27 -5.92
CA GLY A 35 9.26 6.90 -6.01
C GLY A 35 7.77 6.86 -5.73
N GLU A 36 7.25 5.68 -5.43
CA GLU A 36 5.81 5.48 -5.22
C GLU A 36 5.49 4.55 -4.05
N ILE A 37 4.25 4.62 -3.58
CA ILE A 37 3.63 3.64 -2.71
C ILE A 37 2.51 3.00 -3.52
N ILE A 38 2.49 1.67 -3.51
CA ILE A 38 1.51 0.85 -4.20
C ILE A 38 0.61 0.21 -3.16
N GLU A 39 -0.69 0.46 -3.28
CA GLU A 39 -1.74 -0.20 -2.50
C GLU A 39 -2.54 -1.12 -3.44
N GLU A 40 -2.54 -2.41 -3.18
CA GLU A 40 -3.24 -3.42 -3.97
C GLU A 40 -4.36 -4.08 -3.16
N HIS A 41 -5.53 -4.22 -3.77
CA HIS A 41 -6.68 -4.93 -3.20
C HIS A 41 -7.13 -6.01 -4.15
N ASP A 42 -6.98 -7.26 -3.74
CA ASP A 42 -7.63 -8.39 -4.40
C ASP A 42 -9.03 -8.55 -3.82
N ASN A 43 -10.05 -8.09 -4.54
CA ASN A 43 -11.45 -8.22 -4.13
C ASN A 43 -12.13 -9.48 -4.71
N VAL A 44 -11.36 -10.44 -5.22
CA VAL A 44 -11.88 -11.73 -5.68
C VAL A 44 -12.44 -12.51 -4.48
N PRO A 45 -13.68 -13.02 -4.56
CA PRO A 45 -14.23 -13.90 -3.55
C PRO A 45 -13.28 -15.06 -3.20
N GLY A 46 -13.03 -15.26 -1.91
CA GLY A 46 -12.13 -16.31 -1.42
C GLY A 46 -10.66 -15.92 -1.28
N PHE A 47 -10.22 -14.79 -1.84
CA PHE A 47 -8.86 -14.26 -1.69
C PHE A 47 -8.87 -13.05 -0.75
N ARG A 48 -9.61 -11.98 -1.11
CA ARG A 48 -9.80 -10.77 -0.27
C ARG A 48 -8.50 -10.32 0.42
N GLU A 49 -7.44 -10.23 -0.36
CA GLU A 49 -6.11 -9.83 0.10
C GLU A 49 -5.88 -8.33 -0.07
N HIS A 50 -5.03 -7.78 0.77
CA HIS A 50 -4.63 -6.38 0.74
C HIS A 50 -3.15 -6.27 1.06
N ASP A 51 -2.43 -5.50 0.24
CA ASP A 51 -1.02 -5.18 0.45
C ASP A 51 -0.78 -3.68 0.24
N VAL A 52 0.16 -3.13 1.01
CA VAL A 52 0.67 -1.78 0.78
C VAL A 52 2.19 -1.84 0.88
N ARG A 53 2.86 -1.41 -0.19
CA ARG A 53 4.33 -1.43 -0.28
C ARG A 53 4.88 -0.07 -0.69
N LEU A 54 6.04 0.27 -0.14
CA LEU A 54 6.79 1.47 -0.47
C LEU A 54 7.90 1.11 -1.46
N ASP A 55 7.74 1.51 -2.72
CA ASP A 55 8.69 1.27 -3.80
C ASP A 55 9.68 2.42 -3.92
N CYS A 56 10.53 2.54 -2.89
CA CYS A 56 11.60 3.52 -2.83
C CYS A 56 12.68 3.08 -1.85
N ASP A 57 13.89 2.80 -2.35
CA ASP A 57 14.98 2.27 -1.54
C ASP A 57 15.48 3.21 -0.44
N ARG A 58 15.38 4.53 -0.66
CA ARG A 58 15.68 5.51 0.39
C ARG A 58 14.60 5.48 1.47
N CYS A 59 13.35 5.65 1.08
CA CYS A 59 12.27 5.83 2.05
C CYS A 59 11.89 4.54 2.79
N ARG A 60 12.14 3.35 2.24
CA ARG A 60 11.93 2.08 2.97
C ARG A 60 12.83 1.91 4.20
N VAL A 61 13.93 2.67 4.28
CA VAL A 61 14.82 2.68 5.45
C VAL A 61 14.37 3.75 6.46
N GLU A 62 13.88 4.88 5.96
CA GLU A 62 13.50 6.04 6.78
C GLU A 62 12.07 5.97 7.31
N TRP A 63 11.19 5.20 6.68
CA TRP A 63 9.76 5.14 6.97
C TRP A 63 9.28 3.71 7.11
N ARG A 64 8.30 3.51 7.99
CA ARG A 64 7.56 2.25 8.13
C ARG A 64 6.06 2.51 8.09
N PHE A 65 5.29 1.52 7.67
CA PHE A 65 3.84 1.57 7.81
C PHE A 65 3.44 1.46 9.29
N VAL A 66 2.45 2.26 9.67
CA VAL A 66 1.88 2.26 11.02
C VAL A 66 1.01 1.01 11.17
N ASP A 67 1.38 0.17 12.14
CA ASP A 67 0.65 -1.05 12.47
C ASP A 67 -0.77 -0.76 13.01
N GLY A 68 -1.69 -1.73 12.87
CA GLY A 68 -3.02 -1.67 13.48
C GLY A 68 -4.00 -0.69 12.84
N ARG A 69 -3.69 -0.16 11.65
CA ARG A 69 -4.61 0.66 10.86
C ARG A 69 -5.50 -0.19 9.96
N ASP A 70 -6.66 0.36 9.61
CA ASP A 70 -7.56 -0.27 8.65
C ASP A 70 -6.91 -0.36 7.27
N VAL A 71 -7.34 -1.36 6.49
CA VAL A 71 -6.91 -1.67 5.11
C VAL A 71 -6.74 -0.41 4.25
N ARG A 72 -7.76 0.46 4.16
CA ARG A 72 -7.73 1.68 3.34
C ARG A 72 -7.21 2.93 4.06
N ASN A 73 -6.76 2.80 5.30
CA ASN A 73 -6.34 3.90 6.17
C ASN A 73 -4.88 3.76 6.62
N TRP A 74 -4.03 3.16 5.77
CA TRP A 74 -2.60 3.07 6.04
C TRP A 74 -1.96 4.46 6.20
N GLY A 75 -0.82 4.48 6.88
CA GLY A 75 0.01 5.67 7.01
C GLY A 75 1.45 5.29 7.31
N LEU A 76 2.37 6.19 7.03
CA LEU A 76 3.79 6.06 7.34
C LEU A 76 4.17 6.81 8.62
N GLU A 77 5.16 6.31 9.32
CA GLU A 77 5.87 7.07 10.36
C GLU A 77 7.38 6.91 10.20
N PRO A 78 8.18 7.89 10.66
CA PRO A 78 9.62 7.77 10.59
C PRO A 78 10.09 6.57 11.41
N VAL A 79 11.07 5.84 10.89
CA VAL A 79 11.85 4.88 11.66
C VAL A 79 12.78 5.70 12.55
N VAL A 80 12.29 6.11 13.71
CA VAL A 80 13.12 6.83 14.69
C VAL A 80 14.19 5.87 15.16
N GLY A 81 15.46 6.15 14.81
CA GLY A 81 16.58 5.47 15.44
C GLY A 81 16.46 5.69 16.94
N ARG A 82 16.32 4.62 17.73
CA ARG A 82 16.61 4.68 19.17
C ARG A 82 18.07 5.10 19.29
N VAL A 83 18.33 6.39 19.38
CA VAL A 83 19.54 6.91 20.00
C VAL A 83 19.35 6.61 21.48
N THR A 84 19.83 5.45 21.88
CA THR A 84 20.03 5.14 23.29
C THR A 84 21.21 6.02 23.70
N VAL A 85 20.93 7.10 24.43
CA VAL A 85 21.96 7.92 25.10
C VAL A 85 22.56 7.13 26.24
#